data_AF-A0A235FA80-F1
#
_entry.id   AF-A0A235FA80-F1
#
_cell.length_a   1.000
_cell.length_b   1.000
_cell.length_c   1.000
_cell.angle_alpha   90.00
_cell.angle_beta   90.00
_cell.angle_gamma   90.00
#
_symmetry.space_group_name_H-M   'P 1'
#
loop_
_entity.id
_entity.type
_entity.pdbx_description
1 polymer ?
#
loop_
_entity_poly.entity_id
_entity_poly.type
_entity_poly.pdbx_seq_one_letter_code
_entity_poly.pdbx_strand_id
1 'polypeptide(L)'
;MRKIQLIITLLIPVLILSYIWFGDSIIYSKEIKIAYDYVHPRSQKTIKNWKLAQVTSYTPTGDTEIKNNKTDKYVNVQGKELVIVSFKTHDEEITVFIDKNTNEVLGNGMKK
;
A
#
# COMPACT_ATOMS: atom_id res chain seq x y z
N MET A 1 22.06 -34.18 -24.33
CA MET A 1 21.49 -33.70 -23.05
C MET A 1 21.42 -32.16 -23.02
N ARG A 2 20.56 -31.53 -23.84
CA ARG A 2 20.52 -30.04 -24.01
C ARG A 2 19.17 -29.38 -23.64
N LYS A 3 18.16 -30.16 -23.25
CA LYS A 3 16.79 -29.65 -23.02
C LYS A 3 16.50 -29.25 -21.56
N ILE A 4 17.29 -29.73 -20.59
CA ILE A 4 17.05 -29.50 -19.16
C ILE A 4 17.59 -28.14 -18.69
N GLN A 5 18.67 -27.64 -19.30
CA GLN A 5 19.25 -26.33 -18.96
C GLN A 5 18.34 -25.15 -19.32
N LEU A 6 17.44 -25.29 -20.29
CA LEU A 6 16.54 -24.23 -20.74
C LEU A 6 15.32 -24.03 -19.82
N ILE A 7 14.92 -25.05 -19.06
CA ILE A 7 13.78 -24.98 -18.14
C ILE A 7 14.20 -24.28 -16.83
N ILE A 8 15.43 -24.51 -16.38
CA ILE A 8 15.94 -23.94 -15.11
C ILE A 8 16.22 -22.44 -15.24
N THR A 9 16.71 -21.96 -16.39
CA THR A 9 16.98 -20.53 -16.62
C THR A 9 15.73 -19.67 -16.80
N LEU A 10 14.59 -20.25 -17.17
CA LEU A 10 13.30 -19.54 -17.28
C LEU A 10 12.50 -19.51 -15.97
N LEU A 11 12.73 -20.48 -15.07
CA LEU A 11 12.02 -20.56 -13.78
C LEU A 11 12.57 -19.60 -12.72
N ILE A 12 13.88 -19.37 -12.71
CA ILE A 12 14.55 -18.49 -11.74
C ILE A 12 14.06 -17.02 -11.83
N PRO A 13 13.96 -16.38 -13.01
CA PRO A 13 13.46 -15.01 -13.08
C PRO A 13 11.96 -14.90 -12.73
N VAL A 14 11.15 -15.93 -13.00
CA VAL A 14 9.72 -15.96 -12.63
C VAL A 14 9.54 -16.06 -11.12
N LEU A 15 10.41 -16.80 -10.43
CA LEU A 15 10.43 -16.87 -8.96
C LEU A 15 10.94 -15.60 -8.29
N ILE A 16 11.87 -14.87 -8.93
CA ILE A 16 12.36 -13.58 -8.42
C ILE A 16 11.29 -12.48 -8.59
N LEU A 17 10.55 -12.47 -9.70
CA LEU A 17 9.45 -11.51 -9.91
C LEU A 17 8.26 -11.75 -8.98
N SER A 18 7.94 -13.00 -8.62
CA SER A 18 6.91 -13.26 -7.62
C SER A 18 7.37 -12.89 -6.21
N TYR A 19 8.67 -12.96 -5.91
CA TYR A 19 9.20 -12.57 -4.60
C TYR A 19 9.06 -11.07 -4.31
N ILE A 20 9.18 -10.21 -5.33
CA ILE A 20 9.03 -8.76 -5.17
C ILE A 20 7.58 -8.40 -4.79
N TRP A 21 6.59 -9.16 -5.26
CA TRP A 21 5.17 -8.89 -4.95
C TRP A 21 4.73 -9.39 -3.57
N PHE A 22 5.41 -10.40 -3.00
CA PHE A 22 5.10 -10.93 -1.66
C PHE A 22 5.99 -10.36 -0.54
N GLY A 23 7.22 -9.93 -0.85
CA GLY A 23 8.16 -9.41 0.13
C GLY A 23 7.69 -8.10 0.79
N ASP A 24 7.10 -7.21 0.00
CA ASP A 24 6.66 -5.90 0.50
C ASP A 24 5.54 -6.01 1.55
N SER A 25 4.60 -6.96 1.41
CA SER A 25 3.50 -7.06 2.38
C SER A 25 3.94 -7.58 3.76
N ILE A 26 5.02 -8.37 3.83
CA ILE A 26 5.57 -8.87 5.09
C ILE A 26 6.25 -7.72 5.85
N ILE A 27 7.06 -6.93 5.14
CA ILE A 27 7.79 -5.79 5.71
C ILE A 27 6.80 -4.76 6.29
N TYR A 28 5.68 -4.52 5.59
CA TYR A 28 4.69 -3.51 5.96
C TYR A 28 3.44 -4.05 6.69
N SER A 29 3.53 -5.21 7.31
CA SER A 29 2.39 -5.83 8.00
C SER A 29 1.77 -4.94 9.09
N LYS A 30 2.58 -4.10 9.74
CA LYS A 30 2.15 -3.13 10.76
C LYS A 30 1.35 -1.99 10.13
N GLU A 31 1.86 -1.38 9.07
CA GLU A 31 1.26 -0.25 8.35
C GLU A 31 -0.04 -0.68 7.69
N ILE A 32 -0.07 -1.88 7.12
CA ILE A 32 -1.29 -2.48 6.56
C ILE A 32 -2.38 -2.58 7.63
N LYS A 33 -2.04 -3.03 8.85
CA LYS A 33 -3.01 -3.12 9.95
C LYS A 33 -3.49 -1.74 10.38
N ILE A 34 -2.57 -0.78 10.57
CA ILE A 34 -2.90 0.61 10.93
C ILE A 34 -3.85 1.23 9.90
N ALA A 35 -3.56 1.04 8.61
CA ALA A 35 -4.40 1.52 7.53
C ALA A 35 -5.79 0.88 7.56
N TYR A 36 -5.87 -0.44 7.75
CA TYR A 36 -7.14 -1.16 7.80
C TYR A 36 -8.01 -0.66 8.96
N ASP A 37 -7.43 -0.50 10.14
CA ASP A 37 -8.12 0.00 11.35
C ASP A 37 -8.59 1.46 11.20
N TYR A 38 -7.94 2.26 10.33
CA TYR A 38 -8.38 3.61 10.02
C TYR A 38 -9.57 3.67 9.04
N VAL A 39 -9.70 2.70 8.14
CA VAL A 39 -10.79 2.65 7.16
C VAL A 39 -12.13 2.46 7.87
N HIS A 40 -13.16 3.18 7.42
CA HIS A 40 -14.49 3.10 8.01
C HIS A 40 -15.04 1.66 7.95
N PRO A 41 -15.69 1.12 9.01
CA PRO A 41 -16.15 -0.27 9.07
C PRO A 41 -17.04 -0.69 7.89
N ARG A 42 -17.82 0.24 7.33
CA ARG A 42 -18.63 0.00 6.13
C ARG A 42 -17.76 -0.32 4.91
N SER A 43 -16.69 0.44 4.69
CA SER A 43 -15.77 0.27 3.56
C SER A 43 -14.84 -0.91 3.77
N GLN A 44 -14.51 -1.27 5.01
CA GLN A 44 -13.73 -2.49 5.30
C GLN A 44 -14.40 -3.75 4.74
N LYS A 45 -15.73 -3.81 4.76
CA LYS A 45 -16.50 -4.96 4.24
C LYS A 45 -16.37 -5.14 2.72
N THR A 46 -15.98 -4.11 1.99
CA THR A 46 -15.80 -4.18 0.53
C THR A 46 -14.37 -4.58 0.15
N ILE A 47 -13.43 -4.58 1.10
CA ILE A 47 -12.05 -4.98 0.88
C ILE A 47 -11.98 -6.49 0.69
N LYS A 48 -11.45 -6.93 -0.47
CA LYS A 48 -11.38 -8.35 -0.82
C LYS A 48 -10.46 -9.15 0.11
N ASN A 49 -9.24 -8.65 0.30
CA ASN A 49 -8.26 -9.20 1.22
C ASN A 49 -7.28 -8.11 1.65
N TRP A 50 -7.41 -7.63 2.88
CA TRP A 50 -6.59 -6.55 3.40
C TRP A 50 -5.11 -6.91 3.56
N LYS A 51 -4.78 -8.20 3.74
CA LYS A 51 -3.40 -8.67 3.87
C LYS A 51 -2.62 -8.62 2.55
N LEU A 52 -3.32 -8.46 1.43
CA LEU A 52 -2.75 -8.29 0.09
C LEU A 52 -2.83 -6.83 -0.36
N ALA A 53 -2.88 -5.90 0.59
CA ALA A 53 -2.76 -4.48 0.30
C ALA A 53 -1.45 -4.21 -0.45
N GLN A 54 -1.50 -3.28 -1.40
CA GLN A 54 -0.32 -2.76 -2.05
C GLN A 54 0.28 -1.69 -1.16
N VAL A 55 1.59 -1.74 -0.95
CA VAL A 55 2.29 -0.79 -0.08
C VAL A 55 3.43 -0.15 -0.85
N THR A 56 3.49 1.17 -0.83
CA THR A 56 4.54 1.95 -1.50
C THR A 56 5.06 3.02 -0.57
N SER A 57 6.37 3.21 -0.51
CA SER A 57 6.97 4.36 0.17
C SER A 57 7.14 5.54 -0.80
N TYR A 58 6.75 6.75 -0.37
CA TYR A 58 6.82 7.95 -1.20
C TYR A 58 7.17 9.17 -0.34
N THR A 59 8.03 10.05 -0.85
CA THR A 59 8.33 11.34 -0.24
C THR A 59 7.88 12.44 -1.19
N PRO A 60 6.80 13.18 -0.88
CA PRO A 60 6.32 14.26 -1.73
C PRO A 60 7.31 15.42 -1.74
N THR A 61 7.74 15.84 -2.94
CA THR A 61 8.72 16.92 -3.11
C THR A 61 8.06 18.30 -3.32
N GLY A 62 6.82 18.33 -3.82
CA GLY A 62 6.02 19.54 -3.97
C GLY A 62 4.90 19.65 -2.93
N ASP A 63 4.24 20.80 -2.90
CA ASP A 63 3.04 21.02 -2.08
C ASP A 63 1.99 19.96 -2.40
N THR A 64 1.84 19.03 -1.46
CA THR A 64 0.95 17.88 -1.58
C THR A 64 0.01 17.90 -0.40
N GLU A 65 -1.26 18.13 -0.66
CA GLU A 65 -2.29 18.15 0.37
C GLU A 65 -3.10 16.86 0.33
N ILE A 66 -3.26 16.25 1.50
CA ILE A 66 -4.05 15.03 1.68
C ILE A 66 -5.22 15.34 2.59
N LYS A 67 -6.41 14.87 2.21
CA LYS A 67 -7.60 15.01 3.04
C LYS A 67 -7.59 13.98 4.18
N ASN A 68 -7.69 14.47 5.42
CA ASN A 68 -7.93 13.64 6.58
C ASN A 68 -9.44 13.50 6.80
N ASN A 69 -10.02 12.36 6.43
CA ASN A 69 -11.47 12.18 6.54
C ASN A 69 -11.98 12.06 7.98
N LYS A 70 -11.12 11.89 9.00
CA LYS A 70 -11.55 11.93 10.41
C LYS A 70 -11.79 13.36 10.90
N THR A 71 -10.98 14.31 10.44
CA THR A 71 -11.03 15.71 10.90
C THR A 71 -11.60 16.68 9.86
N ASP A 72 -11.84 16.19 8.63
CA ASP A 72 -12.26 16.96 7.46
C ASP A 72 -11.31 18.12 7.10
N LYS A 73 -10.02 17.97 7.42
CA LYS A 73 -8.97 18.94 7.15
C LYS A 73 -7.98 18.44 6.10
N TYR A 74 -7.41 19.37 5.34
CA TYR A 74 -6.28 19.10 4.46
C TYR A 74 -4.98 19.22 5.25
N VAL A 75 -4.07 18.26 5.03
CA VAL A 75 -2.75 18.20 5.67
C VAL A 75 -1.70 18.26 4.57
N ASN A 76 -0.80 19.24 4.64
CA ASN A 76 0.36 19.29 3.75
C ASN A 76 1.36 18.23 4.20
N VAL A 77 1.76 17.37 3.26
CA VAL A 77 2.69 16.26 3.48
C VAL A 77 4.03 16.43 2.76
N GLN A 78 4.32 17.63 2.26
CA GLN A 78 5.61 17.95 1.65
C GLN A 78 6.77 17.58 2.58
N GLY A 79 7.76 16.87 2.03
CA GLY A 79 8.97 16.47 2.75
C GLY A 79 8.78 15.37 3.80
N LYS A 80 7.56 14.85 4.01
CA LYS A 80 7.32 13.70 4.89
C LYS A 80 7.58 12.40 4.14
N GLU A 81 8.28 11.47 4.78
CA GLU A 81 8.34 10.09 4.29
C GLU A 81 6.99 9.41 4.56
N LEU A 82 6.29 9.02 3.50
CA LEU A 82 4.98 8.39 3.58
C LEU A 82 5.05 6.92 3.22
N VAL A 83 4.24 6.12 3.90
CA VAL A 83 3.83 4.78 3.47
C VAL A 83 2.40 4.88 2.98
N ILE A 84 2.19 4.54 1.72
CA ILE A 84 0.90 4.53 1.05
C ILE A 84 0.40 3.09 1.04
N VAL A 85 -0.74 2.83 1.67
CA VAL A 85 -1.38 1.51 1.70
C VAL A 85 -2.66 1.56 0.87
N SER A 86 -2.71 0.79 -0.20
CA SER A 86 -3.87 0.67 -1.09
C SER A 86 -4.58 -0.67 -0.92
N PHE A 87 -5.86 -0.63 -0.58
CA PHE A 87 -6.75 -1.78 -0.47
C PHE A 87 -7.62 -1.92 -1.73
N LYS A 88 -7.56 -3.09 -2.37
CA LYS A 88 -8.47 -3.43 -3.48
C LYS A 88 -9.84 -3.80 -2.94
N THR A 89 -10.87 -3.09 -3.38
CA THR A 89 -12.27 -3.44 -3.10
C THR A 89 -12.96 -4.06 -4.33
N HIS A 90 -14.27 -4.28 -4.24
CA HIS A 90 -15.09 -4.69 -5.38
C HIS A 90 -15.30 -3.57 -6.40
N ASP A 91 -15.45 -2.34 -5.93
CA ASP A 91 -15.90 -1.21 -6.75
C ASP A 91 -14.78 -0.17 -6.98
N GLU A 92 -13.94 0.06 -5.95
CA GLU A 92 -12.93 1.12 -5.94
C GLU A 92 -11.62 0.71 -5.22
N GLU A 93 -10.60 1.56 -5.28
CA GLU A 93 -9.39 1.43 -4.48
C GLU A 93 -9.44 2.41 -3.30
N ILE A 94 -9.16 1.92 -2.10
CA ILE A 94 -9.06 2.76 -0.90
C ILE A 94 -7.59 2.95 -0.60
N THR A 95 -7.12 4.20 -0.60
CA THR A 95 -5.72 4.52 -0.30
C THR A 95 -5.60 5.23 1.03
N VAL A 96 -4.70 4.78 1.90
CA VAL A 96 -4.40 5.38 3.20
C VAL A 96 -2.94 5.85 3.22
N PHE A 97 -2.72 7.05 3.75
CA PHE A 97 -1.40 7.67 3.83
C PHE A 97 -0.93 7.71 5.28
N ILE A 98 0.23 7.11 5.54
CA ILE A 98 0.83 6.97 6.87
C ILE A 98 2.18 7.67 6.86
N ASP A 99 2.47 8.46 7.89
CA ASP A 99 3.81 9.00 8.11
C ASP A 99 4.73 7.86 8.60
N LYS A 100 5.80 7.57 7.86
CA LYS A 100 6.69 6.44 8.11
C LYS A 100 7.46 6.57 9.43
N ASN A 101 7.75 7.79 9.86
CA ASN A 101 8.53 8.05 11.07
C ASN A 101 7.67 7.92 12.33
N THR A 102 6.43 8.38 12.27
CA THR A 102 5.52 8.41 13.43
C THR A 102 4.52 7.26 13.45
N ASN A 103 4.31 6.59 12.32
CA ASN A 103 3.21 5.64 12.06
C ASN A 103 1.81 6.27 12.21
N GLU A 104 1.71 7.60 12.14
CA GLU A 104 0.43 8.30 12.21
C GLU A 104 -0.27 8.28 10.85
N VAL A 105 -1.58 8.01 10.84
CA VAL A 105 -2.38 8.12 9.62
C VAL A 105 -2.70 9.59 9.35
N LEU A 106 -2.17 10.12 8.26
CA LEU A 106 -2.36 11.52 7.86
C LEU A 106 -3.67 11.74 7.11
N GLY A 107 -4.18 10.71 6.44
CA GLY A 107 -5.47 10.76 5.75
C GLY A 107 -5.69 9.59 4.82
N ASN A 108 -6.76 9.66 4.03
CA ASN A 108 -7.10 8.66 3.03
C ASN A 108 -7.62 9.32 1.75
N GLY A 109 -7.18 8.80 0.62
CA GLY A 109 -7.70 9.16 -0.70
C GLY A 109 -8.81 8.20 -1.09
N MET A 110 -9.97 8.74 -1.45
CA MET A 110 -10.90 8.04 -2.34
C MET A 110 -10.70 8.64 -3.72
N LYS A 111 -10.37 7.81 -4.70
CA LYS A 111 -10.36 8.24 -6.09
C LYS A 111 -11.83 8.49 -6.46
N LYS A 112 -12.23 9.77 -6.53
CA LYS A 112 -13.57 10.17 -7.00
C LYS A 112 -13.81 9.70 -8.43
#